data_AF-A0A9W9MU45-F1
#
_entry.id   AF-A0A9W9MU45-F1
#
_cell.length_a   1.000
_cell.length_b   1.000
_cell.length_c   1.000
_cell.angle_alpha   90.00
_cell.angle_beta   90.00
_cell.angle_gamma   90.00
#
_symmetry.space_group_name_H-M   'P 1'
#
loop_
_entity.id
_entity.type
_entity.pdbx_description
1 polymer ?
#
loop_
_entity_poly.entity_id
_entity_poly.type
_entity_poly.pdbx_seq_one_letter_code
_entity_poly.pdbx_strand_id
1 'polypeptide(L)'
;MSPKSVASDSQANGQHMHLSLQPASPPLEASFLAGILKRLPSLCSFCLPLEMSYERLKPHMAGETVSWGTDSRLVPIRKVEPSRWEIR
;
A
#
# COMPACT_ATOMS: atom_id res chain seq x y z
N MET A 1 8.48 -8.12 -12.80
CA MET A 1 7.19 -8.82 -13.06
C MET A 1 6.20 -7.82 -13.62
N SER A 2 5.38 -8.21 -14.60
CA SER A 2 4.29 -7.35 -15.09
C SER A 2 3.20 -7.23 -14.00
N PRO A 3 2.67 -6.04 -13.70
CA PRO A 3 1.54 -5.87 -12.78
C PRO A 3 0.30 -6.66 -13.22
N LYS A 4 0.08 -6.75 -14.53
CA LYS A 4 -1.06 -7.46 -15.13
C LYS A 4 -0.59 -8.25 -16.36
N SER A 5 -0.33 -9.54 -16.19
CA SER A 5 0.22 -10.36 -17.28
C SER A 5 -0.86 -10.95 -18.20
N VAL A 6 -2.07 -11.19 -17.69
CA VAL A 6 -3.16 -11.86 -18.40
C VAL A 6 -4.42 -11.02 -18.27
N ALA A 7 -4.93 -10.52 -19.40
CA ALA A 7 -6.07 -9.59 -19.43
C ALA A 7 -7.37 -10.20 -18.86
N SER A 8 -7.63 -11.48 -19.14
CA SER A 8 -8.83 -12.19 -18.67
C SER A 8 -8.77 -12.60 -17.20
N ASP A 9 -7.61 -12.57 -16.56
CA ASP A 9 -7.48 -12.94 -15.16
C ASP A 9 -8.16 -11.86 -14.29
N SER A 10 -8.70 -12.24 -13.15
CA SER A 10 -9.16 -11.28 -12.15
C SER A 10 -8.00 -10.79 -11.27
N GLN A 11 -6.97 -11.63 -11.11
CA GLN A 11 -5.81 -11.36 -10.27
C GLN A 11 -4.72 -10.59 -11.00
N ALA A 12 -3.83 -10.01 -10.21
CA ALA A 12 -2.74 -9.18 -10.66
C ALA A 12 -1.57 -9.27 -9.66
N ASN A 13 -0.37 -8.95 -10.12
CA ASN A 13 0.82 -9.03 -9.30
C ASN A 13 0.97 -7.76 -8.45
N GLY A 14 0.95 -7.91 -7.13
CA GLY A 14 1.34 -6.88 -6.17
C GLY A 14 2.78 -7.09 -5.71
N GLN A 15 3.46 -5.99 -5.39
CA GLN A 15 4.77 -6.01 -4.75
C GLN A 15 4.67 -5.32 -3.40
N HIS A 16 4.16 -6.04 -2.42
CA HIS A 16 3.98 -5.45 -1.10
C HIS A 16 5.34 -5.22 -0.44
N MET A 17 5.48 -4.07 0.24
CA MET A 17 6.70 -3.68 0.92
C MET A 17 6.46 -3.55 2.41
N HIS A 18 7.28 -4.24 3.21
CA HIS A 18 7.28 -4.08 4.66
C HIS A 18 8.29 -3.02 5.07
N LEU A 19 7.83 -2.02 5.81
CA LEU A 19 8.66 -0.95 6.38
C LEU A 19 8.49 -0.92 7.90
N SER A 20 9.58 -0.65 8.63
CA SER A 20 9.54 -0.46 10.07
C SER A 20 10.40 0.71 10.55
N LEU A 21 10.01 1.31 11.67
CA LEU A 21 10.83 2.27 12.39
C LEU A 21 11.64 1.55 13.47
N GLN A 22 12.92 1.91 13.59
CA GLN A 22 13.79 1.42 14.66
C GLN A 22 14.57 2.60 15.28
N PRO A 23 14.46 2.83 16.60
CA PRO A 23 13.62 2.09 17.55
C PRO A 23 12.12 2.36 17.35
N ALA A 24 11.27 1.44 17.80
CA ALA A 24 9.83 1.66 17.83
C ALA A 24 9.50 2.83 18.78
N SER A 25 8.71 3.78 18.30
CA SER A 25 8.36 5.00 19.04
C SER A 25 6.93 5.43 18.69
N PRO A 26 5.97 5.34 19.63
CA PRO A 26 4.57 5.64 19.33
C PRO A 26 4.31 7.04 18.73
N PRO A 27 4.97 8.13 19.18
CA PRO A 27 4.81 9.45 18.57
C PRO A 27 5.31 9.51 17.11
N LEU A 28 6.44 8.83 16.82
CA LEU A 28 6.97 8.76 15.46
C LEU A 28 6.12 7.86 14.56
N GLU A 29 5.52 6.82 15.14
CA GLU A 29 4.62 5.91 14.44
C GLU A 29 3.40 6.66 13.87
N ALA A 30 2.73 7.45 14.70
CA ALA A 30 1.59 8.26 14.28
C ALA A 30 2.00 9.29 13.21
N SER A 31 3.16 9.94 13.39
CA SER A 31 3.69 10.93 12.45
C SER A 31 4.04 10.30 11.10
N PHE A 32 4.68 9.13 11.10
CA PHE A 32 5.02 8.37 9.89
C PHE A 32 3.74 7.97 9.14
N LEU A 33 2.76 7.42 9.85
CA LEU A 33 1.50 6.99 9.26
C LEU A 33 0.71 8.17 8.65
N ALA A 34 0.64 9.32 9.34
CA ALA A 34 0.04 10.52 8.77
C ALA A 34 0.81 11.01 7.52
N GLY A 35 2.14 10.97 7.57
CA GLY A 35 3.01 11.39 6.49
C GLY A 35 2.91 10.53 5.24
N ILE A 36 2.78 9.20 5.39
CA ILE A 36 2.63 8.27 4.26
C ILE A 36 1.24 8.36 3.65
N LEU A 37 0.18 8.47 4.46
CA LEU A 37 -1.19 8.66 3.96
C LEU A 37 -1.34 9.95 3.15
N LYS A 38 -0.77 11.06 3.64
CA LYS A 38 -0.78 12.35 2.93
C LYS A 38 -0.08 12.26 1.56
N ARG A 39 0.94 11.42 1.43
CA ARG A 39 1.75 11.27 0.21
C ARG A 39 1.34 10.09 -0.65
N LEU A 40 0.42 9.24 -0.20
CA LEU A 40 0.07 8.00 -0.87
C LEU A 40 -0.32 8.19 -2.35
N PRO A 41 -1.15 9.19 -2.73
CA PRO A 41 -1.44 9.45 -4.14
C PRO A 41 -0.19 9.76 -4.97
N SER A 42 0.75 10.52 -4.42
CA SER A 42 2.02 10.83 -5.09
C SER A 42 2.97 9.64 -5.13
N LEU A 43 2.95 8.76 -4.12
CA LEU A 43 3.75 7.54 -4.11
C LEU A 43 3.31 6.55 -5.21
N CYS A 44 2.04 6.57 -5.62
CA CYS A 44 1.54 5.75 -6.73
C CYS A 44 2.32 5.99 -8.03
N SER A 45 2.83 7.19 -8.34
CA SER A 45 3.62 7.39 -9.57
C SER A 45 4.95 6.62 -9.54
N PHE A 46 5.49 6.32 -8.36
CA PHE A 46 6.72 5.56 -8.18
C PHE A 46 6.45 4.06 -8.02
N CYS A 47 5.38 3.70 -7.30
CA CYS A 47 5.03 2.31 -7.00
C CYS A 47 4.16 1.64 -8.08
N LEU A 48 3.43 2.43 -8.87
CA LEU A 48 2.58 2.02 -9.99
C LEU A 48 3.01 2.80 -11.27
N PRO A 49 4.26 2.64 -11.74
CA PRO A 49 4.83 3.53 -12.76
C PRO A 49 4.32 3.27 -14.19
N LEU A 50 3.48 2.24 -14.38
CA LEU A 50 2.93 1.87 -15.68
C LEU A 50 1.42 2.12 -15.67
N GLU A 51 0.86 2.50 -16.81
CA GLU A 51 -0.59 2.69 -16.95
C GLU A 51 -1.37 1.42 -16.56
N MET A 52 -0.92 0.25 -17.02
CA MET A 52 -1.50 -1.05 -16.67
C MET A 52 -1.46 -1.36 -15.15
N SER A 53 -0.60 -0.70 -14.37
CA SER A 53 -0.57 -0.88 -12.92
C SER A 53 -1.86 -0.38 -12.25
N TYR A 54 -2.54 0.58 -12.87
CA TYR A 54 -3.77 1.17 -12.33
C TYR A 54 -4.99 0.26 -12.54
N GLU A 55 -4.93 -0.73 -13.43
CA GLU A 55 -5.97 -1.77 -13.55
C GLU A 55 -6.11 -2.61 -12.27
N ARG A 56 -5.11 -2.57 -11.38
CA ARG A 56 -5.15 -3.19 -10.05
C ARG A 56 -5.99 -2.42 -9.05
N LEU A 57 -6.23 -1.12 -9.26
CA LEU A 57 -7.00 -0.28 -8.35
C LEU A 57 -8.49 -0.56 -8.55
N LYS A 58 -8.96 -1.62 -7.90
CA LYS A 58 -10.36 -2.05 -7.92
C LYS A 58 -10.98 -1.90 -6.54
N PRO A 59 -12.32 -1.75 -6.46
CA PRO A 59 -13.02 -1.78 -5.19
C PRO A 59 -12.63 -3.01 -4.37
N HIS A 60 -12.39 -2.80 -3.08
CA HIS A 60 -11.98 -3.85 -2.12
C HIS A 60 -10.63 -4.54 -2.39
N MET A 61 -9.78 -4.02 -3.29
CA MET A 61 -8.45 -4.56 -3.60
C MET A 61 -7.30 -3.65 -3.11
N ALA A 62 -7.45 -3.03 -1.93
CA ALA A 62 -6.43 -2.21 -1.27
C ALA A 62 -5.95 -0.94 -2.01
N GLY A 63 -6.54 -0.58 -3.16
CA GLY A 63 -6.07 0.55 -3.96
C GLY A 63 -7.07 1.71 -4.16
N GLU A 64 -8.32 1.54 -3.74
CA GLU A 64 -9.40 2.48 -4.08
C GLU A 64 -9.36 3.78 -3.28
N THR A 65 -8.90 3.73 -2.03
CA THR A 65 -8.98 4.87 -1.11
C THR A 65 -7.66 5.09 -0.37
N VAL A 66 -7.39 6.35 -0.01
CA VAL A 66 -6.31 6.67 0.92
C VAL A 66 -6.75 6.28 2.32
N SER A 67 -6.34 5.10 2.77
CA SER A 67 -6.76 4.53 4.04
C SER A 67 -5.68 3.62 4.65
N TRP A 68 -5.86 3.32 5.93
CA TRP A 68 -5.03 2.34 6.64
C TRP A 68 -5.87 1.52 7.59
N GLY A 69 -5.32 0.42 8.09
CA GLY A 69 -6.00 -0.44 9.05
C GLY A 69 -5.06 -1.44 9.70
N THR A 70 -5.43 -1.90 10.90
CA THR A 70 -4.72 -2.95 11.63
C THR A 70 -5.08 -4.30 11.02
N ASP A 71 -4.09 -5.02 10.53
CA ASP A 71 -4.20 -6.32 9.87
C ASP A 71 -5.16 -6.40 8.66
N SER A 72 -5.78 -5.29 8.27
CA SER A 72 -6.71 -5.22 7.14
C SER A 72 -5.98 -5.29 5.81
N ARG A 73 -6.32 -6.29 4.99
CA ARG A 73 -5.79 -6.45 3.62
C ARG A 73 -6.58 -5.66 2.56
N LEU A 74 -7.63 -4.94 2.97
CA LEU A 74 -8.53 -4.18 2.09
C LEU A 74 -8.09 -2.72 1.90
N VAL A 75 -7.01 -2.31 2.57
CA VAL A 75 -6.49 -0.94 2.60
C VAL A 75 -5.03 -0.92 2.11
N PRO A 76 -4.57 0.19 1.51
CA PRO A 76 -3.21 0.26 0.93
C PRO A 76 -2.11 0.23 1.99
N ILE A 77 -2.38 0.76 3.19
CA ILE A 77 -1.43 0.77 4.30
C ILE A 77 -1.94 -0.16 5.42
N ARG A 78 -1.38 -1.36 5.52
CA ARG A 78 -1.74 -2.32 6.55
C ARG A 78 -0.73 -2.27 7.69
N LYS A 79 -1.17 -1.89 8.89
CA LYS A 79 -0.34 -2.01 10.09
C LYS A 79 -0.33 -3.48 10.52
N VAL A 80 0.85 -4.10 10.49
CA VAL A 80 1.01 -5.53 10.82
C VAL A 80 1.48 -5.72 12.27
N GLU A 81 2.33 -4.82 12.78
CA GLU A 81 2.86 -4.80 14.15
C GLU A 81 3.09 -3.34 14.57
N PRO A 82 3.34 -3.04 15.86
CA PRO A 82 3.79 -1.72 16.29
C PRO A 82 5.00 -1.26 15.46
N SER A 83 4.90 -0.05 14.91
CA SER A 83 5.93 0.56 14.07
C SER A 83 6.34 -0.27 12.83
N ARG A 84 5.48 -1.19 12.36
CA ARG A 84 5.68 -1.97 11.12
C ARG A 84 4.43 -1.98 10.25
N TRP A 85 4.59 -1.60 8.99
CA TRP A 85 3.52 -1.54 8.00
C TRP A 85 3.86 -2.33 6.76
N GLU A 86 2.85 -2.89 6.13
CA GLU A 86 2.85 -3.41 4.77
C GLU A 86 2.19 -2.36 3.87
N ILE A 87 2.92 -1.84 2.89
CA ILE A 87 2.39 -1.06 1.78
C ILE A 87 1.98 -2.08 0.70
N ARG A 88 0.74 -2.03 0.24
CA ARG A 88 0.12 -3.05 -0.63
C ARG A 88 -0.13 -2.56 -2.06
#